data_AF-A0A4D5RUA9-F1
#
_entry.id   AF-A0A4D5RUA9-F1
#
_cell.length_a   1.000
_cell.length_b   1.000
_cell.length_c   1.000
_cell.angle_alpha   90.00
_cell.angle_beta   90.00
_cell.angle_gamma   90.00
#
_symmetry.space_group_name_H-M   'P 1'
#
loop_
_entity.id
_entity.type
_entity.pdbx_description
1 polymer ?
#
loop_
_entity_poly.entity_id
_entity_poly.type
_entity_poly.pdbx_seq_one_letter_code
_entity_poly.pdbx_strand_id
1 'polypeptide(L)'
;HHPQQRASAHAAARVHLTIHNPYRPLEGLLIDIKTRCPQFPDPEKLRSLMDDFLERTLFTDAVLLMAPSQIALTAVLYAANKAQANSDVYVTDILFAGCSHDKLHHIKDAVKKLHLMVKAIQVPPKDRVRAAEQKLEKCRNQENNPDSQIYKRKMQEMMEDEHVDGISKYPRLSEEQRRLDDETLAISCAPDGSP
;
A
#
# COMPACT_ATOMS: atom_id res chain seq x y z
N HIS A 1 -17.97 24.19 12.85
CA HIS A 1 -18.22 22.73 12.80
C HIS A 1 -18.70 22.37 11.39
N HIS A 2 -18.07 21.60 10.50
CA HIS A 2 -16.76 20.96 10.37
C HIS A 2 -16.64 20.64 8.85
N PRO A 3 -15.70 21.22 8.08
CA PRO A 3 -15.44 20.80 6.69
C PRO A 3 -14.46 19.60 6.61
N GLN A 4 -14.47 18.72 7.62
CA GLN A 4 -13.33 17.85 7.94
C GLN A 4 -13.49 16.38 7.53
N GLN A 5 -14.54 16.01 6.79
CA GLN A 5 -14.83 14.60 6.46
C GLN A 5 -14.47 14.18 5.03
N ARG A 6 -14.05 15.09 4.13
CA ARG A 6 -13.71 14.75 2.72
C ARG A 6 -12.42 13.94 2.54
N ALA A 7 -11.77 13.50 3.61
CA ALA A 7 -10.44 12.90 3.55
C ALA A 7 -10.36 11.46 4.08
N SER A 8 -11.46 10.73 4.28
CA SER A 8 -11.40 9.54 5.18
C SER A 8 -10.68 8.30 4.64
N ALA A 9 -10.50 8.12 3.32
CA ALA A 9 -9.71 6.99 2.80
C ALA A 9 -8.29 7.42 2.38
N HIS A 10 -8.17 8.56 1.69
CA HIS A 10 -6.89 9.13 1.27
C HIS A 10 -6.09 9.80 2.40
N ALA A 11 -6.71 10.22 3.52
CA ALA A 11 -5.96 10.77 4.66
C ALA A 11 -5.56 9.74 5.72
N ALA A 12 -6.10 8.51 5.67
CA ALA A 12 -5.68 7.46 6.59
C ALA A 12 -4.28 6.94 6.21
N ALA A 13 -4.04 6.71 4.91
CA ALA A 13 -2.71 6.52 4.36
C ALA A 13 -2.11 7.90 4.07
N ARG A 14 -1.39 8.49 5.04
CA ARG A 14 -0.60 9.72 4.87
C ARG A 14 0.09 9.75 3.49
N VAL A 15 -0.50 10.39 2.47
CA VAL A 15 -0.05 10.64 1.07
C VAL A 15 1.15 9.83 0.52
N HIS A 16 1.28 8.57 0.88
CA HIS A 16 2.37 7.66 0.53
C HIS A 16 1.72 6.47 -0.18
N LEU A 17 1.45 6.66 -1.47
CA LEU A 17 0.79 5.67 -2.32
C LEU A 17 1.76 4.60 -2.84
N THR A 18 3.07 4.80 -2.65
CA THR A 18 4.10 3.85 -3.06
C THR A 18 4.26 2.76 -1.99
N ILE A 19 3.82 1.55 -2.33
CA ILE A 19 4.02 0.36 -1.50
C ILE A 19 5.12 -0.50 -2.13
N HIS A 20 6.19 -0.76 -1.38
CA HIS A 20 7.26 -1.65 -1.82
C HIS A 20 6.93 -3.10 -1.43
N ASN A 21 6.90 -4.00 -2.42
CA ASN A 21 6.50 -5.39 -2.26
C ASN A 21 7.74 -6.33 -2.25
N PRO A 22 7.78 -7.38 -1.39
CA PRO A 22 8.88 -8.37 -1.35
C PRO A 22 9.14 -9.14 -2.65
N TYR A 23 8.21 -9.22 -3.61
CA TYR A 23 8.45 -9.96 -4.86
C TYR A 23 9.61 -9.40 -5.68
N ARG A 24 9.81 -8.07 -5.70
CA ARG A 24 10.91 -7.48 -6.47
C ARG A 24 12.29 -7.79 -5.86
N PRO A 25 12.52 -7.61 -4.54
CA PRO A 25 13.72 -8.12 -3.89
C PRO A 25 13.91 -9.64 -4.02
N LEU A 26 12.83 -10.42 -4.03
CA LEU A 26 12.91 -11.88 -4.21
C LEU A 26 13.58 -12.21 -5.55
N GLU A 27 13.10 -11.67 -6.68
CA GLU A 27 13.72 -11.93 -7.98
C GLU A 27 15.20 -11.55 -8.01
N GLY A 28 15.56 -10.43 -7.38
CA GLY A 28 16.96 -10.01 -7.23
C GLY A 28 17.79 -11.06 -6.49
N LEU A 29 17.28 -11.60 -5.38
CA LEU A 29 17.95 -12.67 -4.63
C LEU A 29 18.05 -13.97 -5.43
N LEU A 30 17.02 -14.36 -6.20
CA LEU A 30 17.10 -15.60 -6.99
C LEU A 30 18.13 -15.50 -8.12
N ILE A 31 18.23 -14.35 -8.79
CA ILE A 31 19.27 -14.09 -9.79
C ILE A 31 20.65 -14.12 -9.14
N ASP A 32 20.80 -13.47 -7.98
CA ASP A 32 22.04 -13.44 -7.22
C ASP A 32 22.52 -14.84 -6.80
N ILE A 33 21.59 -15.68 -6.34
CA ILE A 33 21.87 -17.08 -5.99
C ILE A 33 22.33 -17.86 -7.22
N LYS A 34 21.59 -17.78 -8.35
CA LYS A 34 21.94 -18.49 -9.58
C LYS A 34 23.32 -18.10 -10.13
N THR A 35 23.75 -16.87 -9.90
CA THR A 35 25.01 -16.34 -10.45
C THR A 35 26.19 -16.54 -9.52
N ARG A 36 26.00 -16.48 -8.20
CA ARG A 36 27.10 -16.49 -7.21
C ARG A 36 27.16 -17.75 -6.33
N CYS A 37 26.13 -18.57 -6.29
CA CYS A 37 26.03 -19.72 -5.39
C CYS A 37 25.57 -21.01 -6.13
N PRO A 38 26.40 -21.60 -7.00
CA PRO A 38 26.05 -22.79 -7.78
C PRO A 38 25.74 -24.04 -6.93
N GLN A 39 26.24 -24.08 -5.68
CA GLN A 39 25.95 -25.14 -4.72
C GLN A 39 24.57 -25.02 -4.05
N PHE A 40 23.92 -23.85 -4.17
CA PHE A 40 22.56 -23.67 -3.68
C PHE A 40 21.57 -24.42 -4.60
N PRO A 41 20.51 -25.04 -4.07
CA PRO A 41 19.52 -25.69 -4.92
C PRO A 41 18.93 -24.71 -5.92
N ASP A 42 18.56 -25.19 -7.11
CA ASP A 42 17.91 -24.36 -8.11
C ASP A 42 16.72 -23.59 -7.49
N PRO A 43 16.81 -22.25 -7.36
CA PRO A 43 15.83 -21.47 -6.63
C PRO A 43 14.44 -21.51 -7.28
N GLU A 44 14.36 -21.83 -8.58
CA GLU A 44 13.06 -21.99 -9.25
C GLU A 44 12.27 -23.18 -8.71
N LYS A 45 12.96 -24.25 -8.28
CA LYS A 45 12.30 -25.42 -7.66
C LYS A 45 11.75 -25.12 -6.27
N LEU A 46 12.25 -24.05 -5.64
CA LEU A 46 11.84 -23.61 -4.31
C LEU A 46 10.80 -22.49 -4.36
N ARG A 47 10.45 -21.99 -5.55
CA ARG A 47 9.59 -20.82 -5.73
C ARG A 47 8.22 -20.99 -5.07
N SER A 48 7.57 -22.15 -5.21
CA SER A 48 6.29 -22.41 -4.54
C SER A 48 6.37 -22.27 -3.02
N LEU A 49 7.44 -22.75 -2.40
CA LEU A 49 7.66 -22.63 -0.95
C LEU A 49 7.89 -21.17 -0.53
N MET A 50 8.55 -20.38 -1.39
CA MET A 50 8.78 -18.95 -1.15
C MET A 50 7.48 -18.18 -1.27
N ASP A 51 6.69 -18.43 -2.33
CA ASP A 51 5.39 -17.78 -2.57
C ASP A 51 4.40 -18.11 -1.44
N ASP A 52 4.27 -19.38 -1.06
CA ASP A 52 3.45 -19.81 0.09
C ASP A 52 3.84 -19.06 1.38
N PHE A 53 5.14 -18.85 1.61
CA PHE A 53 5.61 -18.12 2.79
C PHE A 53 5.29 -16.61 2.70
N LEU A 54 5.47 -16.01 1.53
CA LEU A 54 5.15 -14.60 1.29
C LEU A 54 3.65 -14.33 1.44
N GLU A 55 2.79 -15.21 0.92
CA GLU A 55 1.34 -15.11 1.10
C GLU A 55 0.96 -15.20 2.58
N ARG A 56 1.54 -16.15 3.32
CA ARG A 56 1.31 -16.26 4.76
C ARG A 56 1.75 -15.02 5.52
N THR A 57 2.79 -14.34 5.05
CA THR A 57 3.28 -13.10 5.66
C THR A 57 2.24 -11.98 5.61
N LEU A 58 1.34 -11.97 4.61
CA LEU A 58 0.25 -10.98 4.49
C LEU A 58 -0.79 -11.09 5.61
N PHE A 59 -0.86 -12.21 6.31
CA PHE A 59 -1.74 -12.40 7.48
C PHE A 59 -1.07 -11.98 8.80
N THR A 60 0.00 -11.19 8.72
CA THR A 60 0.77 -10.69 9.87
C THR A 60 1.12 -9.21 9.68
N ASP A 61 1.56 -8.56 10.75
CA ASP A 61 2.03 -7.16 10.69
C ASP A 61 3.43 -6.99 10.07
N ALA A 62 4.02 -8.05 9.50
CA ALA A 62 5.40 -8.04 9.02
C ALA A 62 5.66 -6.96 7.96
N VAL A 63 4.69 -6.74 7.05
CA VAL A 63 4.80 -5.72 5.99
C VAL A 63 4.87 -4.28 6.53
N LEU A 64 4.45 -4.07 7.79
CA LEU A 64 4.55 -2.80 8.49
C LEU A 64 5.83 -2.69 9.34
N LEU A 65 6.40 -3.83 9.75
CA LEU A 65 7.49 -3.91 10.71
C LEU A 65 8.86 -4.17 10.09
N MET A 66 8.91 -4.57 8.83
CA MET A 66 10.12 -5.08 8.18
C MET A 66 10.28 -4.55 6.76
N ALA A 67 11.54 -4.42 6.32
CA ALA A 67 11.82 -4.05 4.94
C ALA A 67 11.45 -5.19 3.98
N PRO A 68 10.94 -4.88 2.77
CA PRO A 68 10.61 -5.91 1.77
C PRO A 68 11.75 -6.86 1.44
N SER A 69 13.00 -6.39 1.46
CA SER A 69 14.20 -7.22 1.26
C SER A 69 14.44 -8.22 2.39
N GLN A 70 14.13 -7.86 3.64
CA GLN A 70 14.22 -8.78 4.78
C GLN A 70 13.14 -9.87 4.70
N ILE A 71 11.93 -9.50 4.27
CA ILE A 71 10.83 -10.44 4.05
C ILE A 71 11.20 -11.43 2.93
N ALA A 72 11.69 -10.93 1.80
CA ALA A 72 12.15 -11.75 0.67
C ALA A 72 13.31 -12.69 1.06
N LEU A 73 14.32 -12.18 1.76
CA LEU A 73 15.42 -13.02 2.25
C LEU A 73 14.92 -14.11 3.19
N THR A 74 13.99 -13.79 4.09
CA THR A 74 13.39 -14.79 4.98
C THR A 74 12.66 -15.88 4.20
N ALA A 75 11.92 -15.52 3.13
CA ALA A 75 11.24 -16.49 2.27
C ALA A 75 12.24 -17.46 1.60
N VAL A 76 13.35 -16.94 1.08
CA VAL A 76 14.43 -17.77 0.51
C VAL A 76 15.00 -18.73 1.54
N LEU A 77 15.34 -18.24 2.74
CA LEU A 77 15.90 -19.06 3.80
C LEU A 77 14.89 -20.08 4.34
N TYR A 78 13.61 -19.72 4.41
CA TYR A 78 12.53 -20.62 4.77
C TYR A 78 12.44 -21.78 3.78
N ALA A 79 12.39 -21.47 2.48
CA ALA A 79 12.27 -22.47 1.43
C ALA A 79 13.50 -23.39 1.38
N ALA A 80 14.71 -22.84 1.53
CA ALA A 80 15.94 -23.62 1.65
C ALA A 80 15.91 -24.58 2.85
N ASN A 81 15.50 -24.09 4.03
CA ASN A 81 15.37 -24.92 5.22
C ASN A 81 14.32 -26.04 5.02
N LYS A 82 13.17 -25.73 4.42
CA LYS A 82 12.13 -26.71 4.08
C LYS A 82 12.62 -27.78 3.11
N ALA A 83 13.48 -27.42 2.17
CA ALA A 83 14.13 -28.33 1.23
C ALA A 83 15.38 -29.02 1.79
N GLN A 84 15.68 -28.84 3.09
CA GLN A 84 16.90 -29.35 3.74
C GLN A 84 18.20 -28.95 3.04
N ALA A 85 18.20 -27.77 2.42
CA ALA A 85 19.35 -27.21 1.74
C ALA A 85 20.20 -26.35 2.68
N ASN A 86 21.52 -26.40 2.48
CA ASN A 86 22.43 -25.55 3.22
C ASN A 86 22.42 -24.12 2.62
N SER A 87 21.84 -23.17 3.36
CA SER A 87 21.83 -21.75 2.99
C SER A 87 22.96 -20.93 3.62
N ASP A 88 23.75 -21.50 4.53
CA ASP A 88 24.71 -20.75 5.34
C ASP A 88 25.79 -20.11 4.46
N VAL A 89 26.37 -20.87 3.52
CA VAL A 89 27.39 -20.38 2.58
C VAL A 89 26.88 -19.17 1.79
N TYR A 90 25.61 -19.20 1.35
CA TYR A 90 25.02 -18.06 0.65
C TYR A 90 24.91 -16.83 1.57
N VAL A 91 24.45 -17.01 2.80
CA VAL A 91 24.23 -15.90 3.73
C VAL A 91 25.55 -15.31 4.22
N THR A 92 26.45 -16.14 4.75
CA THR A 92 27.66 -15.67 5.43
C THR A 92 28.77 -15.32 4.45
N ASP A 93 28.97 -16.14 3.43
CA ASP A 93 30.20 -16.09 2.62
C ASP A 93 29.98 -15.31 1.31
N ILE A 94 28.73 -15.10 0.90
CA ILE A 94 28.37 -14.41 -0.36
C ILE A 94 27.59 -13.13 -0.10
N LEU A 95 26.42 -13.22 0.53
CA LEU A 95 25.50 -12.09 0.69
C LEU A 95 26.00 -11.07 1.71
N PHE A 96 26.54 -11.55 2.84
CA PHE A 96 27.09 -10.73 3.91
C PHE A 96 28.61 -10.86 4.04
N ALA A 97 29.29 -11.25 2.95
CA ALA A 97 30.74 -11.32 2.90
C ALA A 97 31.37 -9.99 3.37
N GLY A 98 32.27 -10.05 4.35
CA GLY A 98 32.95 -8.87 4.90
C GLY A 98 32.07 -7.95 5.76
N CYS A 99 30.83 -8.33 6.08
CA CYS A 99 29.99 -7.58 7.03
C CYS A 99 30.42 -7.84 8.48
N SER A 100 30.17 -6.86 9.36
CA SER A 100 30.38 -7.03 10.79
C SER A 100 29.44 -8.08 11.38
N HIS A 101 29.91 -8.75 12.44
CA HIS A 101 29.13 -9.76 13.15
C HIS A 101 27.79 -9.21 13.66
N ASP A 102 27.77 -7.94 14.10
CA ASP A 102 26.54 -7.28 14.56
C ASP A 102 25.50 -7.17 13.46
N LYS A 103 25.89 -6.76 12.24
CA LYS A 103 24.95 -6.67 11.11
C LYS A 103 24.35 -8.02 10.77
N LEU A 104 25.18 -9.07 10.75
CA LEU A 104 24.74 -10.44 10.53
C LEU A 104 23.78 -10.91 11.63
N HIS A 105 24.04 -10.56 12.89
CA HIS A 105 23.17 -10.86 14.02
C HIS A 105 21.78 -10.22 13.87
N HIS A 106 21.73 -8.92 13.55
CA HIS A 106 20.46 -8.21 13.33
C HIS A 106 19.62 -8.85 12.22
N ILE A 107 20.26 -9.29 11.13
CA ILE A 107 19.55 -9.98 10.04
C ILE A 107 19.04 -11.35 10.48
N LYS A 108 19.86 -12.14 11.19
CA LYS A 108 19.43 -13.43 11.74
C LYS A 108 18.24 -13.27 12.70
N ASP A 109 18.23 -12.22 13.52
CA ASP A 109 17.12 -11.93 14.42
C ASP A 109 15.86 -11.50 13.66
N ALA A 110 16.00 -10.66 12.63
CA ALA A 110 14.89 -10.27 11.77
C ALA A 110 14.23 -11.50 11.11
N VAL A 111 15.04 -12.40 10.55
CA VAL A 111 14.60 -13.67 9.94
C VAL A 111 13.87 -14.55 10.96
N LYS A 112 14.42 -14.71 12.17
CA LYS A 112 13.79 -15.48 13.26
C LYS A 112 12.47 -14.87 13.69
N LYS A 113 12.42 -13.55 13.87
CA LYS A 113 11.21 -12.82 14.26
C LYS A 113 10.09 -13.05 13.25
N LEU A 114 10.38 -12.92 11.96
CA LEU A 114 9.38 -13.13 10.92
C LEU A 114 8.88 -14.58 10.88
N HIS A 115 9.76 -15.56 11.03
CA HIS A 115 9.37 -16.97 11.16
C HIS A 115 8.39 -17.20 12.33
N LEU A 116 8.66 -16.59 13.48
CA LEU A 116 7.78 -16.69 14.65
C LEU A 116 6.43 -16.04 14.40
N MET A 117 6.39 -14.86 13.76
CA MET A 117 5.14 -14.18 13.39
C MET A 117 4.28 -15.06 12.47
N VAL A 118 4.88 -15.60 11.42
CA VAL A 118 4.18 -16.47 10.46
C VAL A 118 3.73 -17.79 11.12
N LYS A 119 4.52 -18.34 12.04
CA LYS A 119 4.14 -19.54 12.81
C LYS A 119 2.99 -19.27 13.79
N ALA A 120 2.88 -18.04 14.29
CA ALA A 120 1.86 -17.63 15.26
C ALA A 120 0.50 -17.28 14.64
N ILE A 121 0.36 -17.35 13.31
CA ILE A 121 -0.92 -17.10 12.63
C ILE A 121 -1.98 -18.06 13.16
N GLN A 122 -3.06 -17.50 13.69
CA GLN A 122 -4.23 -18.24 14.13
C GLN A 122 -5.41 -17.86 13.25
N VAL A 123 -6.01 -18.84 12.57
CA VAL A 123 -7.25 -18.63 11.83
C VAL A 123 -8.39 -18.54 12.86
N PRO A 124 -9.11 -17.41 12.96
CA PRO A 124 -10.19 -17.28 13.92
C PRO A 124 -11.33 -18.25 13.58
N PRO A 125 -11.92 -18.96 14.57
CA PRO A 125 -13.04 -19.85 14.33
C PRO A 125 -14.28 -19.06 13.88
N LYS A 126 -15.09 -19.67 13.00
CA LYS A 126 -16.28 -19.04 12.39
C LYS A 126 -17.24 -18.44 13.41
N ASP A 127 -17.39 -19.06 14.58
CA ASP A 127 -18.27 -18.55 15.64
C ASP A 127 -17.77 -17.24 16.25
N ARG A 128 -16.45 -17.10 16.42
CA ARG A 128 -15.85 -15.84 16.89
C ARG A 128 -15.99 -14.75 15.83
N VAL A 129 -15.86 -15.09 14.55
CA VAL A 129 -16.09 -14.15 13.44
C VAL A 129 -17.54 -13.68 13.45
N ARG A 130 -18.52 -14.60 13.48
CA ARG A 130 -19.96 -14.28 13.54
C ARG A 130 -20.32 -13.42 14.74
N ALA A 131 -19.77 -13.74 15.93
CA ALA A 131 -20.00 -12.95 17.13
C ALA A 131 -19.43 -11.52 17.03
N ALA A 132 -18.28 -11.35 16.35
CA ALA A 132 -17.70 -10.04 16.10
C ALA A 132 -18.55 -9.23 15.09
N GLU A 133 -19.02 -9.85 14.02
CA GLU A 133 -19.92 -9.23 13.03
C GLU A 133 -21.23 -8.75 13.66
N GLN A 134 -21.85 -9.57 14.51
CA GLN A 134 -23.07 -9.18 15.24
C GLN A 134 -22.86 -8.00 16.19
N LYS A 135 -21.68 -7.89 16.81
CA LYS A 135 -21.33 -6.74 17.65
C LYS A 135 -21.07 -5.50 16.79
N LEU A 136 -20.40 -5.67 15.66
CA LEU A 136 -20.10 -4.60 14.71
C LEU A 136 -21.37 -3.95 14.19
N GLU A 137 -22.41 -4.72 13.88
CA GLU A 137 -23.70 -4.18 13.40
C GLU A 137 -24.32 -3.18 14.38
N LYS A 138 -24.09 -3.36 15.68
CA LYS A 138 -24.64 -2.50 16.74
C LYS A 138 -23.84 -1.22 16.97
N CYS A 139 -22.56 -1.20 16.63
CA CYS A 139 -21.67 -0.06 16.91
C CYS A 139 -21.05 0.59 15.67
N ARG A 140 -21.29 0.06 14.47
CA ARG A 140 -20.83 0.64 13.21
C ARG A 140 -21.49 2.00 13.01
N ASN A 141 -20.69 3.00 12.68
CA ASN A 141 -21.19 4.32 12.33
C ASN A 141 -21.91 4.27 10.97
N GLN A 142 -23.24 4.38 10.98
CA GLN A 142 -24.08 4.29 9.79
C GLN A 142 -23.95 5.49 8.85
N GLU A 143 -23.42 6.64 9.32
CA GLU A 143 -23.11 7.79 8.46
C GLU A 143 -21.85 7.59 7.62
N ASN A 144 -20.97 6.67 8.00
CA ASN A 144 -19.73 6.34 7.27
C ASN A 144 -19.79 4.91 6.67
N ASN A 145 -20.96 4.28 6.68
CA ASN A 145 -21.17 2.95 6.14
C ASN A 145 -21.66 3.06 4.69
N PRO A 146 -20.87 2.68 3.66
CA PRO A 146 -21.27 2.80 2.25
C PRO A 146 -22.53 1.98 1.91
N ASP A 147 -22.84 0.96 2.70
CA ASP A 147 -24.02 0.12 2.49
C ASP A 147 -25.31 0.74 3.07
N SER A 148 -25.17 1.72 3.99
CA SER A 148 -26.29 2.37 4.68
C SER A 148 -27.04 3.35 3.78
N GLN A 149 -28.37 3.39 3.92
CA GLN A 149 -29.23 4.39 3.28
C GLN A 149 -28.88 5.82 3.72
N ILE A 150 -28.40 5.99 4.96
CA ILE A 150 -28.01 7.30 5.50
C ILE A 150 -26.78 7.84 4.76
N TYR A 151 -25.77 6.99 4.56
CA TYR A 151 -24.57 7.35 3.79
C TYR A 151 -24.92 7.68 2.33
N LYS A 152 -25.76 6.84 1.70
CA LYS A 152 -26.18 7.04 0.30
C LYS A 152 -26.93 8.35 0.13
N ARG A 153 -27.87 8.67 1.02
CA ARG A 153 -28.59 9.94 1.01
C ARG A 153 -27.64 11.12 1.20
N LYS A 154 -26.75 11.07 2.19
CA LYS A 154 -25.77 12.13 2.45
C LYS A 154 -24.85 12.37 1.25
N MET A 155 -24.43 11.30 0.57
CA MET A 155 -23.61 11.41 -0.63
C MET A 155 -24.40 12.03 -1.80
N GLN A 156 -25.66 11.64 -1.96
CA GLN A 156 -26.54 12.21 -2.98
C GLN A 156 -26.81 13.70 -2.72
N GLU A 157 -27.13 14.08 -1.48
CA GLU A 157 -27.29 15.48 -1.07
C GLU A 157 -26.02 16.30 -1.37
N MET A 158 -24.83 15.75 -1.07
CA MET A 158 -23.57 16.42 -1.41
C MET A 158 -23.36 16.60 -2.91
N MET A 159 -23.75 15.62 -3.72
CA MET A 159 -23.67 15.72 -5.19
C MET A 159 -24.68 16.73 -5.74
N GLU A 160 -25.90 16.74 -5.19
CA GLU A 160 -26.95 17.70 -5.55
C GLU A 160 -26.52 19.13 -5.19
N ASP A 161 -25.97 19.35 -4.00
CA ASP A 161 -25.42 20.64 -3.57
C ASP A 161 -24.28 21.11 -4.49
N GLU A 162 -23.35 20.22 -4.87
CA GLU A 162 -22.28 20.55 -5.84
C GLU A 162 -22.83 20.89 -7.23
N HIS A 163 -23.87 20.18 -7.68
CA HIS A 163 -24.55 20.47 -8.94
C HIS A 163 -25.25 21.83 -8.91
N VAL A 164 -25.97 22.15 -7.83
CA VAL A 164 -26.65 23.44 -7.65
C VAL A 164 -25.63 24.59 -7.58
N ASP A 165 -24.53 24.40 -6.85
CA ASP A 165 -23.42 25.36 -6.80
C ASP A 165 -22.81 25.60 -8.19
N GLY A 166 -22.61 24.53 -8.96
CA GLY A 166 -22.16 24.62 -10.34
C GLY A 166 -23.14 25.42 -11.20
N ILE A 167 -24.42 25.08 -11.19
CA ILE A 167 -25.47 25.75 -11.99
C ILE A 167 -25.57 27.24 -11.64
N SER A 168 -25.34 27.63 -10.38
CA SER A 168 -25.33 29.02 -9.95
C SER A 168 -24.05 29.77 -10.35
N LYS A 169 -22.89 29.11 -10.28
CA LYS A 169 -21.57 29.73 -10.53
C LYS A 169 -21.23 29.81 -12.03
N TYR A 170 -21.58 28.81 -12.84
CA TYR A 170 -21.21 28.76 -14.26
C TYR A 170 -21.76 29.93 -15.10
N PRO A 171 -23.03 30.35 -14.97
CA PRO A 171 -23.56 31.51 -15.69
C PRO A 171 -22.87 32.81 -15.28
N ARG A 172 -22.59 32.99 -13.98
CA ARG A 172 -21.88 34.18 -13.46
C ARG A 172 -20.46 34.27 -13.99
N LEU A 173 -19.71 33.16 -13.96
CA LEU A 173 -18.36 33.09 -14.51
C LEU A 173 -18.36 33.32 -16.03
N SER A 174 -19.36 32.80 -16.74
CA SER A 174 -19.52 33.01 -18.19
C SER A 174 -19.90 34.44 -18.56
N GLU A 175 -20.72 35.12 -17.75
CA GLU A 175 -21.05 36.54 -17.91
C GLU A 175 -19.84 37.43 -17.60
N GLU A 176 -19.12 37.14 -16.52
CA GLU A 176 -17.91 37.88 -16.14
C GLU A 176 -16.82 37.73 -17.20
N GLN A 177 -16.64 36.52 -17.76
CA GLN A 177 -15.73 36.29 -18.88
C GLN A 177 -16.14 37.08 -20.13
N ARG A 178 -17.43 37.09 -20.51
CA ARG A 178 -17.92 37.90 -21.63
C ARG A 178 -17.66 39.39 -21.44
N ARG A 179 -17.86 39.92 -20.23
CA ARG A 179 -17.58 41.33 -19.92
C ARG A 179 -16.09 41.67 -20.05
N LEU A 180 -15.22 40.78 -19.59
CA LEU A 180 -13.76 40.94 -19.72
C LEU A 180 -13.33 40.87 -21.19
N ASP A 181 -13.92 39.96 -21.97
CA ASP A 181 -13.63 39.83 -23.40
C ASP A 181 -14.11 41.08 -24.16
N ASP A 182 -15.30 41.60 -23.85
CA ASP A 182 -15.84 42.86 -24.41
C ASP A 182 -14.99 44.08 -24.03
N GLU A 183 -14.51 44.15 -22.78
CA GLU A 183 -13.61 45.22 -22.31
C GLU A 183 -12.24 45.15 -23.02
N THR A 184 -11.71 43.94 -23.21
CA THR A 184 -10.46 43.70 -23.95
C THR A 184 -10.60 44.11 -25.43
N LEU A 185 -11.74 43.77 -26.05
CA LEU A 185 -12.04 44.16 -27.44
C LEU A 185 -12.27 45.67 -27.57
N ALA A 186 -12.89 46.33 -26.58
CA ALA A 186 -13.08 47.78 -26.56
C ALA A 186 -11.74 48.54 -26.45
N ILE A 187 -10.78 48.03 -25.67
CA ILE A 187 -9.42 48.59 -25.58
C ILE A 187 -8.68 48.47 -26.93
N SER A 188 -8.90 47.39 -27.68
CA SER A 188 -8.29 47.19 -29.02
C SER A 188 -8.89 48.05 -30.14
N CYS A 189 -10.07 48.64 -29.91
CA CYS A 189 -10.77 49.51 -30.86
C CYS A 189 -10.67 51.00 -30.52
N ALA A 190 -9.93 51.39 -29.48
CA ALA A 190 -9.59 52.79 -29.27
C ALA A 190 -8.78 53.26 -30.49
N PRO A 191 -9.26 54.24 -31.28
CA PRO A 191 -8.49 54.72 -32.40
C PRO A 191 -7.21 55.33 -31.82
N ASP A 192 -6.07 54.81 -32.25
CA ASP A 192 -4.78 55.49 -32.12
C ASP A 192 -4.96 56.87 -32.75
N GLY A 193 -5.26 57.86 -31.89
CA GLY A 193 -5.12 59.26 -32.22
C GLY A 193 -3.64 59.50 -32.47
N SER A 194 -3.24 59.33 -33.73
CA SER A 194 -1.96 59.76 -34.28
C SER A 194 -2.23 60.92 -35.24
N PRO A 195 -1.33 61.91 -35.41
CA PRO A 195 -0.17 62.31 -34.61
C PRO A 195 -0.39 63.60 -33.79
#